data_AF-A0AAD8VKT8-F1
#
_entry.id   AF-A0AAD8VKT8-F1
#
_cell.length_a   1.000
_cell.length_b   1.000
_cell.length_c   1.000
_cell.angle_alpha   90.00
_cell.angle_beta   90.00
_cell.angle_gamma   90.00
#
_symmetry.space_group_name_H-M   'P 1'
#
loop_
_entity.id
_entity.type
_entity.pdbx_description
1 polymer ?
#
loop_
_entity_poly.entity_id
_entity_poly.type
_entity_poly.pdbx_seq_one_letter_code
_entity_poly.pdbx_strand_id
1 'polypeptide(L)'
;MSQLGYIMLVLRIGSYQDPLFHLVTHAYSKSLLFLGSGSIIHSVEPLVGYSPEKSQNMVLMGGLRKYIPITRTSFLWGTLSLCGISPLAFFWYKDEILSNSWLYSPFFE
;
A
#
# COMPACT_ATOMS: atom_id res chain seq x y z
N MET A 1 -2.61 -3.27 8.19
CA MET A 1 -3.85 -3.17 8.99
C MET A 1 -3.92 -1.87 9.80
N SER A 2 -2.81 -1.20 10.11
CA SER A 2 -2.80 0.10 10.81
C SER A 2 -3.61 1.21 10.12
N GLN A 3 -3.54 1.31 8.80
CA GLN A 3 -4.18 2.39 8.03
C GLN A 3 -5.71 2.33 8.01
N LEU A 4 -6.27 1.12 8.11
CA LEU A 4 -7.71 0.88 8.06
C LEU A 4 -8.39 1.28 9.39
N GLY A 5 -7.67 1.14 10.51
CA GLY A 5 -8.13 1.59 11.82
C GLY A 5 -8.31 3.09 11.91
N TYR A 6 -7.39 3.87 11.32
CA TYR A 6 -7.48 5.33 11.25
C TYR A 6 -8.69 5.81 10.44
N ILE A 7 -8.94 5.18 9.28
CA ILE A 7 -10.06 5.55 8.41
C ILE A 7 -11.40 5.26 9.08
N MET A 8 -11.54 4.11 9.76
CA MET A 8 -12.75 3.77 10.51
C MET A 8 -13.01 4.74 11.68
N LEU A 9 -11.96 5.24 12.33
CA LEU A 9 -12.09 6.20 13.42
C LEU A 9 -12.61 7.55 12.91
N VAL A 10 -12.12 8.04 11.77
CA VAL A 10 -12.57 9.32 11.18
C VAL A 10 -13.96 9.23 10.55
N LEU A 11 -14.31 8.11 9.91
CA LEU A 11 -15.68 7.87 9.39
C LEU A 11 -16.75 7.91 10.48
N ARG A 12 -16.39 7.55 11.73
CA ARG A 12 -17.30 7.60 12.88
C ARG A 12 -17.55 9.02 13.41
N ILE A 13 -16.67 9.97 13.08
CA ILE A 13 -16.70 11.37 13.54
C ILE A 13 -17.52 12.27 12.59
N GLY A 14 -17.93 11.77 11.42
CA GLY A 14 -18.87 12.45 10.52
C GLY A 14 -18.22 13.24 9.37
N SER A 15 -16.90 13.21 9.22
CA SER A 15 -16.24 13.62 7.97
C SER A 15 -16.21 12.43 7.01
N TYR A 16 -17.04 12.46 5.97
CA TYR A 16 -17.17 11.33 5.04
C TYR A 16 -16.35 11.49 3.76
N GLN A 17 -16.08 12.72 3.30
CA GLN A 17 -15.43 12.91 1.99
C GLN A 17 -13.97 12.44 2.00
N ASP A 18 -13.14 12.99 2.89
CA ASP A 18 -11.69 12.73 2.92
C ASP A 18 -11.34 11.26 3.23
N PRO A 19 -12.00 10.60 4.21
CA PRO A 19 -11.71 9.20 4.53
C PRO A 19 -12.15 8.24 3.42
N LEU A 20 -13.22 8.54 2.67
CA LEU A 20 -13.66 7.72 1.54
C LEU A 20 -12.67 7.80 0.38
N PHE A 21 -12.21 8.99 0.02
CA PHE A 21 -11.16 9.15 -1.01
C PHE A 21 -9.84 8.48 -0.59
N HIS A 22 -9.49 8.57 0.69
CA HIS A 22 -8.33 7.87 1.24
C HIS A 22 -8.49 6.34 1.20
N LEU A 23 -9.68 5.81 1.49
CA LEU A 23 -9.95 4.37 1.43
C LEU A 23 -9.84 3.81 0.01
N VAL A 24 -10.36 4.55 -0.98
CA VAL A 24 -10.28 4.17 -2.40
C VAL A 24 -8.82 4.16 -2.87
N THR A 25 -8.08 5.24 -2.62
CA THR A 25 -6.66 5.34 -3.02
C THR A 25 -5.78 4.32 -2.29
N HIS A 26 -6.07 4.05 -1.01
CA HIS A 26 -5.42 2.98 -0.24
C HIS A 26 -5.72 1.59 -0.84
N ALA A 27 -6.98 1.31 -1.21
CA ALA A 27 -7.36 0.03 -1.82
C ALA A 27 -6.64 -0.21 -3.15
N TYR A 28 -6.56 0.80 -4.03
CA TYR A 28 -5.82 0.72 -5.28
C TYR A 28 -4.31 0.54 -5.07
N SER A 29 -3.74 1.25 -4.09
CA SER A 29 -2.30 1.11 -3.76
C SER A 29 -1.99 -0.30 -3.23
N LYS A 30 -2.86 -0.84 -2.38
CA LYS A 30 -2.75 -2.21 -1.88
C LYS A 30 -2.94 -3.26 -2.98
N SER A 31 -3.91 -3.08 -3.88
CA SER A 31 -4.13 -4.03 -4.97
C SER A 31 -2.94 -4.08 -5.93
N LEU A 32 -2.33 -2.94 -6.25
CA LEU A 32 -1.09 -2.86 -7.04
C LEU A 32 0.07 -3.64 -6.37
N LEU A 33 0.26 -3.48 -5.05
CA LEU A 33 1.31 -4.21 -4.34
C LEU A 33 1.06 -5.72 -4.29
N PHE A 34 -0.19 -6.15 -4.03
CA PHE A 34 -0.53 -7.57 -3.99
C PHE A 34 -0.38 -8.22 -5.37
N LEU A 35 -0.92 -7.59 -6.42
CA LEU A 35 -0.76 -8.08 -7.79
C LEU A 35 0.71 -8.09 -8.22
N GLY A 36 1.48 -7.06 -7.85
CA GLY A 36 2.91 -7.01 -8.11
C GLY A 36 3.69 -8.13 -7.41
N SER A 37 3.38 -8.41 -6.14
CA SER A 37 3.98 -9.56 -5.42
C SER A 37 3.61 -10.90 -6.03
N GLY A 38 2.36 -11.07 -6.49
CA GLY A 38 1.90 -12.28 -7.18
C GLY A 38 2.64 -12.49 -8.50
N SER A 39 2.86 -11.42 -9.28
CA SER A 39 3.68 -11.47 -10.49
C SER A 39 5.14 -11.88 -10.21
N ILE A 40 5.72 -11.45 -9.08
CA ILE A 40 7.08 -11.86 -8.67
C ILE A 40 7.10 -13.34 -8.29
N ILE A 41 6.16 -13.80 -7.45
CA ILE A 41 6.06 -15.22 -7.05
C ILE A 41 5.93 -16.11 -8.29
N HIS A 42 5.03 -15.75 -9.21
CA HIS A 42 4.83 -16.48 -10.46
C HIS A 42 6.07 -16.47 -11.37
N SER A 43 6.89 -15.42 -11.34
CA SER A 43 8.13 -15.37 -12.12
C SER A 43 9.27 -16.22 -11.51
N VAL A 44 9.23 -16.46 -10.20
CA VAL A 44 10.26 -17.23 -9.46
C VAL A 44 9.94 -18.72 -9.43
N GLU A 45 8.66 -19.08 -9.50
CA GLU A 45 8.16 -20.46 -9.45
C GLU A 45 8.82 -21.39 -10.51
N PRO A 46 9.02 -21.00 -11.78
CA PRO A 46 9.71 -21.83 -12.77
C PRO A 46 11.22 -22.00 -12.51
N LEU A 47 11.85 -21.09 -11.75
CA LEU A 47 13.29 -21.12 -11.45
C LEU A 47 13.60 -21.98 -10.23
N VAL A 48 12.71 -21.96 -9.24
CA VAL A 48 12.94 -22.56 -7.91
C VAL A 48 12.12 -23.84 -7.69
N GLY A 49 11.11 -24.08 -8.54
CA GLY A 49 10.19 -25.21 -8.45
C GLY A 49 8.93 -24.88 -7.63
N TYR A 50 7.88 -25.69 -7.83
CA TYR A 50 6.58 -25.50 -7.20
C TYR A 50 6.60 -25.95 -5.73
N SER A 51 7.20 -25.12 -4.87
CA SER A 51 7.18 -25.29 -3.42
C SER A 51 7.00 -23.92 -2.77
N PRO A 52 5.92 -23.70 -1.98
CA PRO A 52 5.62 -22.39 -1.40
C PRO A 52 6.75 -21.89 -0.49
N GLU A 53 7.41 -22.79 0.23
CA GLU A 53 8.53 -22.45 1.12
C GLU A 53 9.73 -21.90 0.36
N LYS A 54 9.94 -22.34 -0.89
CA LYS A 54 11.07 -21.89 -1.70
C LYS A 54 10.70 -20.70 -2.58
N SER A 55 9.52 -20.70 -3.18
CA SER A 55 9.09 -19.62 -4.08
C SER A 55 8.75 -18.32 -3.35
N GLN A 56 8.37 -18.37 -2.06
CA GLN A 56 8.11 -17.19 -1.23
C GLN A 56 9.29 -16.81 -0.32
N ASN A 57 10.42 -17.51 -0.40
CA ASN A 57 11.61 -17.16 0.37
C ASN A 57 12.25 -15.88 -0.18
N MET A 58 12.18 -14.78 0.57
CA MET A 58 12.73 -13.48 0.17
C MET A 58 14.23 -13.51 -0.15
N VAL A 59 14.99 -14.47 0.39
CA VAL A 59 16.42 -14.64 0.08
C VAL A 59 16.64 -15.06 -1.37
N LEU A 60 15.69 -15.79 -1.95
CA LEU A 60 15.76 -16.32 -3.33
C LEU A 60 15.12 -15.39 -4.37
N MET A 61 14.44 -14.32 -3.94
CA MET A 61 13.67 -13.40 -4.80
C MET A 61 14.47 -12.16 -5.24
N GLY A 62 15.80 -12.26 -5.29
CA GLY A 62 16.69 -11.16 -5.71
C GLY A 62 16.82 -11.02 -7.23
N GLY A 63 17.38 -9.90 -7.70
CA GLY A 63 17.86 -9.76 -9.10
C GLY A 63 16.79 -9.59 -10.19
N LEU A 64 15.50 -9.72 -9.88
CA LEU A 64 14.39 -9.68 -10.86
C LEU A 64 14.13 -8.29 -11.49
N ARG A 65 14.76 -7.23 -10.97
CA ARG A 65 14.54 -5.82 -11.39
C ARG A 65 14.74 -5.57 -12.89
N LYS A 66 15.60 -6.34 -13.57
CA LYS A 66 15.86 -6.23 -15.02
C LYS A 66 14.89 -7.06 -15.87
N TYR A 67 14.34 -8.13 -15.32
CA TYR A 67 13.53 -9.11 -16.06
C TYR A 67 12.03 -8.78 -16.05
N ILE A 68 11.55 -8.08 -15.02
CA ILE A 68 10.14 -7.68 -14.87
C ILE A 68 9.98 -6.14 -14.72
N PRO A 69 10.32 -5.35 -15.76
CA PRO A 69 10.33 -3.89 -15.67
C PRO A 69 8.95 -3.29 -15.40
N ILE A 70 7.87 -3.90 -15.90
CA ILE A 70 6.49 -3.42 -15.71
C ILE A 70 6.03 -3.64 -14.26
N THR A 71 6.24 -4.85 -13.73
CA THR A 71 5.92 -5.18 -12.33
C THR A 71 6.70 -4.29 -11.37
N ARG A 72 7.95 -3.97 -11.71
CA ARG A 72 8.78 -3.06 -10.94
C ARG A 72 8.20 -1.64 -10.90
N THR A 73 7.81 -1.06 -12.04
CA THR A 73 7.28 0.31 -12.07
C THR A 73 5.94 0.38 -11.37
N SER A 74 5.03 -0.58 -11.57
CA SER A 74 3.74 -0.62 -10.88
C SER A 74 3.88 -0.79 -9.36
N PHE A 75 4.82 -1.62 -8.91
CA PHE A 75 5.12 -1.80 -7.48
C PHE A 75 5.77 -0.54 -6.87
N LEU A 76 6.63 0.16 -7.63
CA LEU A 76 7.18 1.45 -7.21
C LEU A 76 6.10 2.52 -7.07
N TRP A 77 5.17 2.63 -8.02
CA TRP A 77 4.04 3.55 -7.91
C TRP A 77 3.12 3.20 -6.73
N GLY A 78 2.86 1.91 -6.50
CA GLY A 78 2.07 1.45 -5.35
C GLY A 78 2.73 1.77 -4.00
N THR A 79 4.06 1.59 -3.90
CA THR A 79 4.82 1.92 -2.67
C THR A 79 4.94 3.42 -2.44
N LEU A 80 5.21 4.22 -3.49
CA LEU A 80 5.25 5.68 -3.41
C LEU A 80 3.89 6.26 -2.98
N SER A 81 2.80 5.70 -3.51
CA SER A 81 1.43 6.07 -3.13
C SER A 81 1.19 5.83 -1.63
N LEU A 82 1.56 4.65 -1.11
CA LEU A 82 1.42 4.33 0.32
C LEU A 82 2.32 5.15 1.26
N CYS A 83 3.50 5.55 0.79
CA CYS A 83 4.44 6.37 1.57
C CYS A 83 3.92 7.81 1.77
N GLY A 84 3.01 8.28 0.90
CA GLY A 84 2.49 9.64 0.97
C GLY A 84 3.55 10.67 0.60
N ILE A 85 4.35 10.42 -0.43
CA ILE A 85 5.34 11.39 -0.94
C ILE A 85 4.61 12.51 -1.69
N SER A 86 5.09 13.74 -1.49
CA SER A 86 4.50 15.03 -1.94
C SER A 86 4.61 15.27 -3.46
N PRO A 87 4.04 14.37 -4.29
CA PRO A 87 3.09 14.77 -5.34
C PRO A 87 1.88 13.83 -5.51
N LEU A 88 1.73 12.80 -4.68
CA LEU A 88 0.64 11.81 -4.78
C LEU A 88 -0.52 12.18 -3.86
N ALA A 89 -1.76 11.93 -4.32
CA ALA A 89 -3.02 12.25 -3.63
C ALA A 89 -3.07 11.80 -2.16
N PHE A 90 -2.32 10.74 -1.84
CA PHE A 90 -2.24 10.16 -0.51
C PHE A 90 -1.62 11.07 0.57
N PHE A 91 -0.74 12.01 0.20
CA PHE A 91 -0.16 12.99 1.12
C PHE A 91 -1.24 13.92 1.68
N TRP A 92 -2.01 14.53 0.78
CA TRP A 92 -3.03 15.53 1.09
C TRP A 92 -4.13 14.97 1.99
N TYR A 93 -4.65 13.77 1.70
CA TYR A 93 -5.73 13.18 2.49
C TYR A 93 -5.26 12.63 3.84
N LYS A 94 -3.99 12.24 3.98
CA LYS A 94 -3.47 11.75 5.27
C LYS A 94 -3.35 12.89 6.28
N ASP A 95 -2.89 14.06 5.84
CA ASP A 95 -2.72 15.23 6.70
C ASP A 95 -4.08 15.84 7.11
N GLU A 96 -5.08 15.78 6.23
CA GLU A 96 -6.44 16.24 6.51
C GLU A 96 -7.16 15.34 7.55
N ILE A 97 -7.00 14.03 7.43
CA ILE A 97 -7.47 13.05 8.43
C ILE A 97 -6.78 13.28 9.79
N LEU A 98 -5.47 13.55 9.79
CA LEU A 98 -4.72 13.83 11.01
C LEU A 98 -5.17 15.13 11.68
N SER A 99 -5.33 16.20 10.90
CA SER A 99 -5.82 17.51 11.37
C SER A 99 -7.22 17.42 11.97
N ASN A 100 -8.14 16.74 11.28
CA ASN A 100 -9.52 16.52 11.76
C ASN A 100 -9.55 15.65 13.03
N SER A 101 -8.66 14.67 13.15
CA SER A 101 -8.54 13.84 14.36
C SER A 101 -8.02 14.64 15.57
N TRP A 102 -7.03 15.52 15.34
CA TRP A 102 -6.48 16.41 16.36
C TRP A 102 -7.50 17.41 16.92
N LEU A 103 -8.38 17.93 16.05
CA LEU A 103 -9.45 18.83 16.47
C LEU A 103 -10.50 18.17 17.38
N TYR A 104 -10.70 16.85 17.25
CA TYR A 104 -11.76 16.12 17.98
C TYR A 104 -11.28 15.35 19.20
N SER A 105 -10.02 14.89 19.25
CA SER A 105 -9.47 14.23 20.43
C SER A 105 -7.96 14.50 20.56
N PRO A 106 -7.53 15.38 21.48
CA PRO A 106 -6.12 15.73 21.67
C PRO A 106 -5.29 14.64 22.38
N PHE A 107 -5.80 13.41 22.51
CA PHE A 107 -5.25 12.35 23.37
C PHE A 107 -4.67 11.12 22.64
N PHE A 108 -4.54 11.14 21.31
CA PHE A 108 -3.90 10.05 20.57
C PHE A 108 -2.37 10.25 20.51
N GLU A 109 -1.69 9.81 21.58
CA GLU A 109 -0.31 9.27 21.54
C GLU A 109 -0.31 7.82 21.03
#